data_AF-A0A661K6N3-F1
#
_entry.id   AF-A0A661K6N3-F1
#
_cell.length_a   1.000
_cell.length_b   1.000
_cell.length_c   1.000
_cell.angle_alpha   90.00
_cell.angle_beta   90.00
_cell.angle_gamma   90.00
#
_symmetry.space_group_name_H-M   'P 1'
#
loop_
_entity.id
_entity.type
_entity.pdbx_description
1 polymer ?
#
loop_
_entity_poly.entity_id
_entity_poly.type
_entity_poly.pdbx_seq_one_letter_code
_entity_poly.pdbx_strand_id
1 'polypeptide(L)' 'DLRDYDAITGKIRRFNAIGEVTKPVQVQIVRGGKFHYFSVVDDPAIITPPEK' A
#
# COMPACT_ATOMS: atom_id res chain seq x y z
N ASP A 1 -5.88 17.66 -4.16
CA ASP A 1 -5.72 16.20 -4.29
C ASP A 1 -4.30 15.86 -3.87
N LEU A 2 -4.11 15.15 -2.75
CA LEU A 2 -2.76 14.82 -2.25
C LEU A 2 -2.21 13.67 -3.10
N ARG A 3 -1.05 13.87 -3.72
CA ARG A 3 -0.42 12.87 -4.60
C ARG A 3 1.06 12.72 -4.28
N ASP A 4 1.54 11.48 -4.38
CA ASP A 4 2.95 11.09 -4.23
C ASP A 4 3.64 11.68 -2.99
N TYR A 5 2.91 11.71 -1.87
CA TYR A 5 3.36 12.27 -0.61
C TYR A 5 4.22 11.27 0.17
N ASP A 6 5.44 11.67 0.52
CA ASP A 6 6.33 10.86 1.34
C ASP A 6 5.91 10.91 2.81
N ALA A 7 5.31 9.82 3.29
CA ALA A 7 4.85 9.67 4.67
C ALA A 7 5.75 8.71 5.46
N ILE A 8 5.54 8.64 6.78
CA ILE A 8 6.28 7.74 7.68
C ILE A 8 6.13 6.25 7.32
N THR A 9 5.06 5.87 6.62
CA THR A 9 4.80 4.48 6.17
C THR A 9 5.22 4.20 4.72
N GLY A 10 5.91 5.15 4.08
CA GLY A 10 6.26 5.11 2.67
C GLY A 10 5.47 6.12 1.84
N LYS A 11 5.65 6.04 0.52
CA LYS A 11 5.02 6.96 -0.44
C LYS A 11 3.52 6.65 -0.59
N ILE A 12 2.69 7.62 -0.23
CA ILE A 12 1.25 7.61 -0.48
C ILE A 12 1.02 8.12 -1.90
N ARG A 13 0.50 7.28 -2.79
CA ARG A 13 0.28 7.68 -4.20
C ARG A 13 -0.89 8.64 -4.32
N ARG A 14 -2.04 8.30 -3.72
CA ARG A 14 -3.27 9.11 -3.77
C ARG A 14 -4.30 8.64 -2.73
N PHE A 15 -5.26 9.51 -2.41
CA PHE A 15 -6.54 9.16 -1.78
C PHE A 15 -7.70 9.27 -2.78
N ASN A 16 -8.64 8.32 -2.76
CA ASN A 16 -9.88 8.43 -3.54
C ASN A 16 -10.89 9.39 -2.87
N ALA A 17 -12.04 9.63 -3.50
CA ALA A 17 -13.04 10.58 -3.01
C ALA A 17 -13.63 10.26 -1.62
N ILE A 18 -13.52 9.01 -1.17
CA ILE A 18 -13.99 8.57 0.15
C ILE A 18 -12.85 8.40 1.18
N GLY A 19 -11.61 8.72 0.81
CA GLY A 19 -10.46 8.70 1.72
C GLY A 19 -9.72 7.37 1.81
N GLU A 20 -9.98 6.42 0.91
CA GLU A 20 -9.15 5.22 0.79
C GLU A 20 -7.84 5.53 0.07
N VAL A 21 -6.78 4.82 0.44
CA VAL A 21 -5.41 5.13 0.02
C VAL A 21 -4.89 4.13 -1.00
N THR A 22 -4.27 4.62 -2.08
CA THR A 22 -3.45 3.80 -2.97
C THR A 22 -2.01 3.82 -2.48
N LYS A 23 -1.49 2.66 -2.06
CA LYS A 23 -0.09 2.49 -1.65
C LYS A 23 0.38 1.05 -1.88
N PRO A 24 1.69 0.80 -2.05
CA PRO A 24 2.23 -0.55 -2.14
C PRO A 24 1.89 -1.38 -0.90
N VAL A 25 1.58 -2.66 -1.11
CA VAL A 25 1.23 -3.60 -0.04
C VAL A 25 2.39 -4.57 0.18
N GLN A 26 2.82 -4.73 1.44
CA GLN A 26 3.90 -5.64 1.80
C GLN A 26 3.33 -7.02 2.17
N VAL A 27 3.87 -8.07 1.54
CA VAL A 27 3.61 -9.46 1.90
C VAL A 27 4.69 -9.93 2.88
N GLN A 28 4.26 -10.60 3.93
CA GLN A 28 5.15 -11.12 4.98
C GLN A 28 4.88 -12.60 5.22
N ILE A 29 5.93 -13.34 5.59
CA ILE A 29 5.84 -14.75 5.98
C ILE A 29 6.07 -14.85 7.50
N VAL A 30 5.20 -15.60 8.18
CA VAL A 30 5.44 -15.98 9.58
C VAL A 30 6.22 -17.28 9.61
N ARG A 31 7.45 -17.23 10.12
CA ARG A 31 8.32 -18.41 10.26
C ARG A 31 9.08 -18.35 11.58
N GLY A 32 8.99 -19.41 12.37
CA GLY A 32 9.63 -19.49 13.69
C GLY A 32 9.11 -18.42 14.67
N GLY A 33 7.82 -18.10 14.62
CA GLY A 33 7.20 -17.10 15.50
C GLY A 33 7.58 -15.64 15.19
N LYS A 34 8.21 -15.37 14.05
CA LYS A 34 8.62 -14.02 13.62
C LYS A 34 8.09 -13.70 12.24
N PHE A 35 7.87 -12.41 11.97
CA PHE A 35 7.54 -11.89 10.65
C PHE A 35 8.82 -11.67 9.84
N HIS A 36 8.79 -12.07 8.57
CA HIS A 36 9.87 -11.88 7.62
C HIS A 36 9.35 -11.19 6.38
N TYR A 37 10.10 -10.23 5.85
CA TYR A 37 9.84 -9.67 4.53
C TYR A 37 9.81 -10.79 3.49
N PHE A 38 8.84 -10.73 2.58
CA PHE A 38 8.77 -11.64 1.44
C PHE A 38 8.77 -10.89 0.12
N SER A 39 7.80 -10.00 -0.09
CA SER A 39 7.65 -9.24 -1.34
C SER A 39 6.82 -7.98 -1.13
N VAL A 40 6.70 -7.16 -2.17
CA VAL A 40 5.81 -6.00 -2.28
C VAL A 40 4.95 -6.16 -3.53
N VAL A 41 3.65 -5.84 -3.41
CA VAL A 41 2.73 -5.68 -4.54
C VAL A 41 2.48 -4.20 -4.75
N ASP A 42 2.84 -3.69 -5.93
CA ASP A 42 2.72 -2.28 -6.30
C ASP A 42 1.99 -2.04 -7.64
N ASP A 43 1.48 -3.09 -8.28
CA ASP A 43 0.67 -3.00 -9.50
C ASP A 43 -0.62 -2.21 -9.24
N PRO A 44 -0.81 -1.02 -9.87
CA PRO A 44 -2.01 -0.20 -9.69
C PRO A 44 -3.31 -0.93 -10.01
N ALA A 45 -3.31 -1.91 -10.92
CA ALA A 45 -4.51 -2.69 -11.23
C ALA A 45 -4.99 -3.54 -10.04
N ILE A 46 -4.10 -3.80 -9.07
CA ILE A 46 -4.37 -4.61 -7.88
C ILE A 46 -4.58 -3.74 -6.64
N ILE A 47 -3.77 -2.69 -6.47
CA ILE A 47 -3.74 -1.88 -5.23
C ILE A 47 -4.64 -0.64 -5.25
N THR A 48 -5.23 -0.31 -6.41
CA THR A 48 -6.12 0.86 -6.51
C THR A 48 -7.49 0.51 -5.92
N PRO A 49 -7.94 1.23 -4.88
CA PRO A 49 -9.28 1.02 -4.32
C PRO A 49 -10.36 1.47 -5.32
N PRO A 50 -11.58 0.93 -5.21
CA PRO A 50 -12.72 1.39 -6.02
C PRO A 50 -13.00 2.88 -5.74
N GLU A 51 -13.52 3.63 -6.71
CA GLU A 51 -13.86 5.06 -6.54
C GLU A 51 -15.27 5.28 -5.94
N LYS A 52 -15.96 4.17 -5.61
CA LYS A 52 -17.40 3.91 -5.37
C LYS A 52 -17.99 3.01 -6.45
#